data_AF-A0A2T7P1E2-F1
#
_entry.id   AF-A0A2T7P1E2-F1
#
_cell.length_a   1.000
_cell.length_b   1.000
_cell.length_c   1.000
_cell.angle_alpha   90.00
_cell.angle_beta   90.00
_cell.angle_gamma   90.00
#
_symmetry.space_group_name_H-M   'P 1'
#
loop_
_entity.id
_entity.type
_entity.pdbx_description
1 polymer ?
#
loop_
_entity_poly.entity_id
_entity_poly.type
_entity_poly.pdbx_seq_one_letter_code
_entity_poly.pdbx_strand_id
1 'polypeptide(L)'
;MERKDRGTKSRQRRNKLWKLARAMNDEDTRSAPIVIQQAQDMLTGRKAANAFIDSYEEVSNITVPEEKKQQVHEERREFNQRKHQEEYMNKPFNMKEFEEAVKTLSQKKSPGPDKVTNEMLQHLGPRAKTKLLDLFNNSWNSGHVPQIWREADMVPVHKKGKDRAKVDSYRPISLTTSLVSARKTP
;
A
#
# COMPACT_ATOMS: atom_id res chain seq x y z
N MET A 1 20.70 -59.25 -6.71
CA MET A 1 19.23 -59.06 -6.73
C MET A 1 18.87 -58.14 -5.57
N GLU A 2 18.91 -56.82 -5.75
CA GLU A 2 17.95 -55.97 -6.47
C GLU A 2 16.54 -55.96 -5.84
N ARG A 3 16.19 -54.82 -5.21
CA ARG A 3 14.96 -53.99 -5.41
C ARG A 3 14.79 -53.07 -4.19
N LYS A 4 15.09 -51.77 -4.31
CA LYS A 4 14.30 -50.65 -4.86
C LYS A 4 13.80 -49.75 -3.73
N ASP A 5 14.69 -48.86 -3.31
CA ASP A 5 14.38 -47.68 -2.52
C ASP A 5 13.96 -46.54 -3.46
N ARG A 6 12.67 -46.45 -3.80
CA ARG A 6 12.11 -45.44 -4.74
C ARG A 6 10.73 -44.89 -4.36
N GLY A 7 10.33 -44.95 -3.10
CA GLY A 7 9.00 -44.50 -2.66
C GLY A 7 8.91 -43.06 -2.14
N THR A 8 9.99 -42.50 -1.61
CA THR A 8 9.91 -41.29 -0.76
C THR A 8 10.28 -39.98 -1.47
N LYS A 9 11.12 -40.02 -2.51
CA LYS A 9 11.61 -38.81 -3.21
C LYS A 9 10.57 -38.16 -4.15
N SER A 10 9.60 -38.89 -4.71
CA SER A 10 8.64 -38.31 -5.68
C SER A 10 7.56 -37.46 -5.01
N ARG A 11 7.15 -37.81 -3.78
CA ARG A 11 6.10 -37.11 -3.02
C ARG A 11 6.56 -35.73 -2.53
N GLN A 12 7.83 -35.59 -2.15
CA GLN A 12 8.41 -34.28 -1.78
C GLN A 12 8.58 -33.33 -2.96
N ARG A 13 8.92 -33.83 -4.17
CA ARG A 13 9.04 -32.99 -5.37
C ARG A 13 7.68 -32.50 -5.87
N ARG A 14 6.65 -33.35 -5.82
CA ARG A 14 5.27 -32.99 -6.19
C ARG A 14 4.72 -31.85 -5.34
N ASN A 15 4.95 -31.85 -4.03
CA ASN A 15 4.51 -30.77 -3.15
C ASN A 15 5.26 -29.45 -3.36
N LYS A 16 6.49 -29.49 -3.88
CA LYS A 16 7.26 -28.29 -4.23
C LYS A 16 6.81 -27.69 -5.56
N LEU A 17 6.54 -28.53 -6.56
CA LEU A 17 6.00 -28.09 -7.85
C LEU A 17 4.61 -27.46 -7.70
N TRP A 18 3.73 -28.08 -6.91
CA TRP A 18 2.40 -27.51 -6.64
C TRP A 18 2.45 -26.23 -5.80
N LYS A 19 3.49 -26.01 -4.98
CA LYS A 19 3.72 -24.73 -4.29
C LYS A 19 4.26 -23.66 -5.24
N LEU A 20 5.12 -24.04 -6.18
CA LEU A 20 5.70 -23.13 -7.17
C LEU A 20 4.67 -22.73 -8.23
N ALA A 21 3.89 -23.68 -8.76
CA ALA A 21 2.78 -23.41 -9.67
C ALA A 21 1.68 -22.53 -9.03
N ARG A 22 1.49 -22.68 -7.72
CA ARG A 22 0.54 -21.88 -6.92
C ARG A 22 1.11 -20.54 -6.46
N ALA A 23 2.43 -20.34 -6.52
CA ALA A 23 3.09 -19.05 -6.32
C ALA A 23 3.19 -18.23 -7.62
N MET A 24 3.05 -18.89 -8.78
CA MET A 24 3.01 -18.25 -10.10
C MET A 24 1.60 -17.82 -10.52
N ASN A 25 0.56 -18.46 -9.98
CA ASN A 25 -0.80 -17.94 -10.03
C ASN A 25 -1.00 -17.05 -8.81
N ASP A 26 -1.23 -15.75 -8.99
CA ASP A 26 -1.50 -14.72 -7.97
C ASP A 26 -2.76 -14.98 -7.08
N GLU A 27 -3.08 -16.23 -6.76
CA GLU A 27 -4.17 -16.64 -5.87
C GLU A 27 -3.66 -16.86 -4.43
N ASP A 28 -2.86 -15.92 -3.92
CA ASP A 28 -2.45 -15.94 -2.51
C ASP A 28 -3.52 -15.24 -1.66
N THR A 29 -4.52 -15.99 -1.19
CA THR A 29 -5.21 -15.61 0.06
C THR A 29 -5.34 -16.80 0.98
N ARG A 30 -4.44 -16.88 1.96
CA ARG A 30 -4.53 -17.79 3.14
C ARG A 30 -5.74 -17.50 4.06
N SER A 31 -6.59 -16.54 3.71
CA SER A 31 -7.78 -16.17 4.46
C SER A 31 -9.04 -16.70 3.78
N ALA A 32 -9.96 -17.23 4.58
CA ALA A 32 -11.30 -17.58 4.11
C ALA A 32 -11.93 -16.36 3.40
N PRO A 33 -12.65 -16.56 2.28
CA PRO A 33 -13.30 -15.47 1.57
C PRO A 33 -14.26 -14.74 2.51
N ILE A 34 -14.23 -13.41 2.48
CA ILE A 34 -15.19 -12.59 3.24
C ILE A 34 -16.57 -12.82 2.61
N VAL A 35 -17.53 -13.23 3.44
CA VAL A 35 -18.92 -13.44 3.05
C VAL A 35 -19.77 -12.38 3.73
N ILE A 36 -20.46 -11.57 2.94
CA ILE A 36 -21.34 -10.50 3.42
C ILE A 36 -22.78 -10.90 3.16
N GLN A 37 -23.63 -10.80 4.17
CA GLN A 37 -25.05 -11.02 4.04
C GLN A 37 -25.73 -9.67 3.77
N GLN A 38 -26.35 -9.54 2.61
CA GLN A 38 -27.12 -8.36 2.23
C GLN A 38 -28.49 -8.82 1.74
N ALA A 39 -29.53 -8.42 2.46
CA ALA A 39 -30.89 -8.95 2.29
C ALA A 39 -30.93 -10.51 2.37
N GLN A 40 -31.36 -11.17 1.30
CA GLN A 40 -31.48 -12.64 1.21
C GLN A 40 -30.23 -13.33 0.64
N ASP A 41 -29.25 -12.57 0.15
CA ASP A 41 -28.12 -13.10 -0.60
C ASP A 41 -26.81 -13.08 0.21
N MET A 42 -25.99 -14.10 -0.03
CA MET A 42 -24.62 -14.21 0.50
C MET A 42 -23.63 -13.79 -0.58
N LEU A 43 -23.06 -12.60 -0.42
CA LEU A 43 -22.11 -12.00 -1.35
C LEU A 43 -20.69 -12.45 -1.04
N THR A 44 -19.93 -12.76 -2.09
CA THR A 44 -18.50 -13.16 -1.99
C THR A 44 -17.67 -12.52 -3.10
N GLY A 45 -16.35 -12.48 -2.90
CA GLY A 45 -15.41 -11.97 -3.90
C GLY A 45 -15.70 -10.53 -4.33
N ARG A 46 -15.79 -10.30 -5.65
CA ARG A 46 -16.06 -8.96 -6.23
C ARG A 46 -17.37 -8.35 -5.75
N LYS A 47 -18.43 -9.14 -5.55
CA LYS A 47 -19.72 -8.62 -5.08
C LYS A 47 -19.63 -8.10 -3.64
N ALA A 48 -18.91 -8.83 -2.77
CA ALA A 48 -18.65 -8.37 -1.41
C ALA A 48 -17.76 -7.11 -1.41
N ALA A 49 -16.75 -7.04 -2.28
CA ALA A 49 -15.89 -5.87 -2.42
C ALA A 49 -16.69 -4.61 -2.82
N ASN A 50 -17.61 -4.73 -3.78
CA ASN A 50 -18.48 -3.62 -4.17
C ASN A 50 -19.38 -3.16 -3.01
N ALA A 51 -19.96 -4.10 -2.24
CA ALA A 51 -20.75 -3.74 -1.06
C ALA A 51 -19.95 -2.96 -0.01
N PHE A 52 -18.64 -3.24 0.14
CA PHE A 52 -17.77 -2.40 0.96
C PHE A 52 -17.55 -1.01 0.36
N ILE A 53 -17.29 -0.93 -0.94
CA ILE A 53 -17.07 0.34 -1.65
C ILE A 53 -18.28 1.26 -1.47
N ASP A 54 -19.49 0.76 -1.74
CA ASP A 54 -20.73 1.53 -1.65
C ASP A 54 -20.90 2.12 -0.24
N SER A 55 -20.68 1.32 0.81
CA SER A 55 -20.75 1.77 2.20
C SER A 55 -19.70 2.82 2.57
N TYR A 56 -18.49 2.71 1.99
CA TYR A 56 -17.40 3.63 2.28
C TYR A 56 -17.53 4.93 1.49
N GLU A 57 -18.07 4.88 0.28
CA GLU A 57 -18.39 6.06 -0.52
C GLU A 57 -19.41 6.94 0.20
N GLU A 58 -20.49 6.35 0.72
CA GLU A 58 -21.51 7.06 1.48
C GLU A 58 -20.92 7.82 2.69
N VAL A 59 -20.04 7.16 3.44
CA VAL A 59 -19.39 7.75 4.63
C VAL A 59 -18.30 8.77 4.26
N SER A 60 -17.68 8.65 3.08
CA SER A 60 -16.55 9.48 2.65
C SER A 60 -16.92 10.66 1.77
N ASN A 61 -18.22 10.87 1.49
CA ASN A 61 -18.68 11.90 0.57
C ASN A 61 -18.56 13.32 1.17
N ILE A 62 -17.33 13.84 1.21
CA ILE A 62 -17.04 15.21 1.63
C ILE A 62 -17.24 16.12 0.42
N THR A 63 -18.38 16.83 0.40
CA THR A 63 -18.61 17.86 -0.63
C THR A 63 -17.70 19.05 -0.34
N VAL A 64 -16.72 19.29 -1.22
CA VAL A 64 -15.86 20.47 -1.15
C VAL A 64 -16.52 21.62 -1.94
N PRO A 65 -16.91 22.73 -1.30
CA PRO A 65 -17.50 23.88 -1.99
C PRO A 65 -16.55 24.45 -3.07
N GLU A 66 -17.11 24.96 -4.16
CA GLU A 66 -16.32 25.54 -5.27
C GLU A 66 -15.43 26.70 -4.83
N GLU A 67 -15.91 27.55 -3.92
CA GLU A 67 -15.12 28.64 -3.34
C GLU A 67 -13.81 28.14 -2.70
N LYS A 68 -13.87 27.03 -1.99
CA LYS A 68 -12.70 26.42 -1.36
C LYS A 68 -11.75 25.83 -2.40
N LYS A 69 -12.27 25.30 -3.52
CA LYS A 69 -11.42 24.83 -4.63
C LYS A 69 -10.67 25.99 -5.30
N GLN A 70 -11.36 27.13 -5.50
CA GLN A 70 -10.76 28.33 -6.06
C GLN A 70 -9.68 28.91 -5.14
N GLN A 71 -9.96 29.02 -3.83
CA GLN A 71 -8.99 29.45 -2.82
C GLN A 71 -7.72 28.58 -2.82
N VAL A 72 -7.87 27.25 -2.79
CA VAL A 72 -6.72 26.32 -2.86
C VAL A 72 -5.93 26.50 -4.16
N HIS A 73 -6.60 26.78 -5.28
CA HIS A 73 -5.92 27.01 -6.54
C HIS A 73 -5.13 28.32 -6.54
N GLU A 74 -5.69 29.38 -5.97
CA GLU A 74 -5.02 30.69 -5.81
C GLU A 74 -3.84 30.61 -4.85
N GLU A 75 -4.02 30.00 -3.66
CA GLU A 75 -2.95 29.75 -2.70
C GLU A 75 -1.78 28.99 -3.34
N ARG A 76 -2.08 27.98 -4.16
CA ARG A 76 -1.05 27.23 -4.89
C ARG A 76 -0.34 28.07 -5.95
N ARG A 77 -1.03 29.01 -6.62
CA ARG A 77 -0.39 29.96 -7.55
C ARG A 77 0.51 30.94 -6.81
N GLU A 78 0.08 31.45 -5.67
CA GLU A 78 0.88 32.34 -4.84
C GLU A 78 2.11 31.64 -4.26
N PHE A 79 1.93 30.43 -3.72
CA PHE A 79 3.02 29.61 -3.19
C PHE A 79 4.12 29.39 -4.23
N ASN A 80 3.73 29.07 -5.48
CA ASN A 80 4.67 28.89 -6.58
C ASN A 80 5.41 30.18 -6.99
N GLN A 81 4.86 31.36 -6.70
CA GLN A 81 5.49 32.66 -6.99
C GLN A 81 6.46 33.10 -5.89
N ARG A 82 6.25 32.66 -4.65
CA ARG A 82 7.17 32.96 -3.53
C ARG A 82 8.46 32.17 -3.69
N LYS A 83 9.60 32.86 -3.84
CA LYS A 83 10.93 32.23 -3.86
C LYS A 83 11.37 31.84 -2.44
N HIS A 84 10.79 30.78 -1.88
CA HIS A 84 11.17 30.21 -0.58
C HIS A 84 12.41 29.29 -0.63
N GLN A 85 13.20 29.33 -1.71
CA GLN A 85 14.29 28.37 -1.96
C GLN A 85 15.45 28.44 -0.95
N GLU A 86 15.57 29.52 -0.16
CA GLU A 86 16.68 29.71 0.79
C GLU A 86 16.35 29.32 2.24
N GLU A 87 15.12 28.95 2.52
CA GLU A 87 14.71 28.54 3.87
C GLU A 87 15.26 27.13 4.18
N TYR A 88 15.83 26.94 5.37
CA TYR A 88 16.50 25.69 5.75
C TYR A 88 15.63 24.45 5.53
N MET A 89 14.32 24.57 5.80
CA MET A 89 13.33 23.49 5.65
C MET A 89 12.95 23.17 4.20
N ASN A 90 13.29 24.05 3.25
CA ASN A 90 12.95 23.90 1.83
C ASN A 90 14.13 23.38 0.99
N LYS A 91 15.27 23.08 1.63
CA LYS A 91 16.42 22.50 0.94
C LYS A 91 16.11 21.08 0.46
N PRO A 92 16.68 20.64 -0.68
CA PRO A 92 16.58 19.25 -1.13
C PRO A 92 17.11 18.28 -0.08
N PHE A 93 16.50 17.10 -0.02
CA PHE A 93 16.94 16.02 0.85
C PHE A 93 18.35 15.56 0.49
N ASN A 94 19.16 15.26 1.49
CA ASN A 94 20.49 14.72 1.30
C ASN A 94 20.52 13.19 1.52
N MET A 95 21.62 12.56 1.07
CA MET A 95 21.77 11.11 1.17
C MET A 95 21.77 10.61 2.62
N LYS A 96 22.32 11.39 3.56
CA LYS A 96 22.38 10.99 4.96
C LYS A 96 20.98 10.92 5.58
N GLU A 97 20.18 11.97 5.38
CA GLU A 97 18.77 12.01 5.80
C GLU A 97 17.97 10.86 5.20
N PHE A 98 18.15 10.62 3.90
CA PHE A 98 17.49 9.51 3.21
C PHE A 98 17.86 8.15 3.80
N GLU A 99 19.15 7.89 4.04
CA GLU A 99 19.60 6.62 4.60
C GLU A 99 19.15 6.42 6.06
N GLU A 100 19.14 7.48 6.87
CA GLU A 100 18.61 7.45 8.23
C GLU A 100 17.10 7.15 8.21
N ALA A 101 16.33 7.83 7.36
CA ALA A 101 14.91 7.58 7.18
C ALA A 101 14.63 6.12 6.80
N VAL A 102 15.31 5.59 5.79
CA VAL A 102 15.14 4.20 5.32
C VAL A 102 15.49 3.19 6.42
N LYS A 103 16.56 3.42 7.19
CA LYS A 103 16.96 2.55 8.31
C LYS A 103 15.90 2.49 9.41
N THR A 104 15.17 3.58 9.65
CA THR A 104 14.15 3.65 10.71
C THR A 104 12.80 3.05 10.33
N LEU A 105 12.62 2.62 9.07
CA LEU A 105 11.37 2.01 8.61
C LEU A 105 11.06 0.74 9.42
N SER A 106 9.81 0.64 9.90
CA SER A 106 9.36 -0.57 10.60
C SER A 106 9.23 -1.73 9.63
N GLN A 107 9.83 -2.87 9.97
CA GLN A 107 9.71 -4.10 9.18
C GLN A 107 8.33 -4.75 9.35
N LYS A 108 8.02 -5.71 8.48
CA LYS A 108 6.79 -6.53 8.45
C LYS A 108 5.52 -5.73 8.23
N LYS A 109 5.62 -4.59 7.55
CA LYS A 109 4.47 -3.84 7.06
C LYS A 109 3.96 -4.44 5.75
N SER A 110 2.66 -4.42 5.56
CA SER A 110 2.04 -4.78 4.28
C SER A 110 2.46 -3.74 3.22
N PRO A 111 2.88 -4.17 2.02
CA PRO A 111 3.19 -3.25 0.94
C PRO A 111 1.91 -2.59 0.41
N GLY A 112 2.08 -1.45 -0.26
CA GLY A 112 1.02 -0.78 -0.98
C GLY A 112 0.75 -1.38 -2.37
N PRO A 113 0.07 -0.63 -3.25
CA PRO A 113 -0.23 -1.06 -4.62
C PRO A 113 1.01 -1.39 -5.45
N ASP A 114 2.13 -0.71 -5.17
CA ASP A 114 3.44 -0.90 -5.83
C ASP A 114 4.18 -2.18 -5.44
N LYS A 115 3.67 -2.91 -4.43
CA LYS A 115 4.26 -4.16 -3.91
C LYS A 115 5.69 -4.02 -3.37
N VAL A 116 6.17 -2.80 -3.14
CA VAL A 116 7.48 -2.53 -2.54
C VAL A 116 7.36 -2.61 -1.02
N THR A 117 8.20 -3.43 -0.38
CA THR A 117 8.22 -3.55 1.08
C THR A 117 9.32 -2.68 1.70
N ASN A 118 9.17 -2.38 3.00
CA ASN A 118 10.19 -1.63 3.75
C ASN A 118 11.54 -2.36 3.78
N GLU A 119 11.53 -3.69 3.82
CA GLU A 119 12.74 -4.51 3.76
C GLU A 119 13.45 -4.34 2.41
N MET A 120 12.72 -4.26 1.30
CA MET A 120 13.32 -4.01 0.00
C MET A 120 14.05 -2.67 -0.01
N LEU A 121 13.43 -1.61 0.56
CA LEU A 121 14.04 -0.28 0.69
C LEU A 121 15.31 -0.30 1.54
N GLN A 122 15.29 -1.04 2.66
CA GLN A 122 16.44 -1.18 3.56
C GLN A 122 17.64 -1.89 2.92
N HIS A 123 17.40 -2.79 1.97
CA HIS A 123 18.44 -3.57 1.29
C HIS A 123 18.81 -3.04 -0.11
N LEU A 124 18.41 -1.81 -0.44
CA LEU A 124 18.77 -1.21 -1.73
C LEU A 124 20.27 -0.99 -1.88
N GLY A 125 20.77 -1.28 -3.08
CA GLY A 125 22.14 -0.94 -3.47
C GLY A 125 22.34 0.57 -3.67
N PRO A 126 23.60 1.06 -3.64
CA PRO A 126 23.91 2.49 -3.70
C PRO A 126 23.32 3.22 -4.92
N ARG A 127 23.30 2.57 -6.09
CA ARG A 127 22.71 3.13 -7.32
C ARG A 127 21.20 3.36 -7.18
N ALA A 128 20.49 2.39 -6.61
CA ALA A 128 19.04 2.49 -6.43
C ALA A 128 18.69 3.55 -5.38
N LYS A 129 19.46 3.64 -4.29
CA LYS A 129 19.34 4.71 -3.30
C LYS A 129 19.48 6.10 -3.91
N THR A 130 20.50 6.29 -4.75
CA THR A 130 20.71 7.56 -5.48
C THR A 130 19.52 7.90 -6.36
N LYS A 131 19.00 6.94 -7.12
CA LYS A 131 17.83 7.17 -7.99
C LYS A 131 16.55 7.47 -7.23
N LEU A 132 16.33 6.84 -6.08
CA LEU A 132 15.18 7.18 -5.23
C LEU A 132 15.32 8.58 -4.63
N LEU A 133 16.50 8.96 -4.17
CA LEU A 133 16.75 10.30 -3.68
C LEU A 133 16.50 11.36 -4.76
N ASP A 134 16.99 11.13 -5.97
CA ASP A 134 16.73 11.99 -7.13
C ASP A 134 15.21 12.11 -7.37
N LEU A 135 14.47 11.00 -7.31
CA LEU A 135 13.02 10.99 -7.48
C LEU A 135 12.29 11.81 -6.41
N PHE A 136 12.68 11.67 -5.13
CA PHE A 136 12.11 12.46 -4.04
C PHE A 136 12.40 13.95 -4.20
N ASN A 137 13.64 14.32 -4.51
CA ASN A 137 14.03 15.71 -4.73
C ASN A 137 13.34 16.32 -5.97
N ASN A 138 13.17 15.54 -7.04
CA ASN A 138 12.40 15.98 -8.20
C ASN A 138 10.94 16.21 -7.85
N SER A 139 10.33 15.31 -7.07
CA SER A 139 8.94 15.47 -6.62
C SER A 139 8.79 16.69 -5.71
N TRP A 140 9.74 16.89 -4.78
CA TRP A 140 9.80 18.06 -3.90
C TRP A 140 9.92 19.37 -4.67
N ASN A 141 10.87 19.46 -5.59
CA ASN A 141 11.13 20.69 -6.36
C ASN A 141 10.05 21.01 -7.38
N SER A 142 9.46 19.99 -8.01
CA SER A 142 8.41 20.18 -9.01
C SER A 142 7.02 20.35 -8.40
N GLY A 143 6.84 19.99 -7.13
CA GLY A 143 5.52 19.88 -6.49
C GLY A 143 4.64 18.77 -7.10
N HIS A 144 5.19 17.91 -7.96
CA HIS A 144 4.47 16.83 -8.60
C HIS A 144 4.79 15.50 -7.92
N VAL A 145 3.75 14.88 -7.36
CA VAL A 145 3.83 13.55 -6.73
C VAL A 145 3.39 12.49 -7.76
N PRO A 146 4.13 11.39 -7.93
CA PRO A 146 3.72 10.27 -8.79
C PRO A 146 2.30 9.78 -8.46
N GLN A 147 1.54 9.36 -9.48
CA GLN A 147 0.16 8.90 -9.27
C GLN A 147 0.08 7.72 -8.31
N ILE A 148 0.95 6.72 -8.48
CA ILE A 148 1.00 5.52 -7.62
C ILE A 148 1.27 5.84 -6.13
N TRP A 149 1.84 7.02 -5.84
CA TRP A 149 2.05 7.49 -4.47
C TRP A 149 0.79 8.08 -3.83
N ARG A 150 -0.21 8.45 -4.64
CA ARG A 150 -1.52 8.95 -4.22
C ARG A 150 -2.59 7.86 -4.19
N GLU A 151 -2.24 6.65 -4.62
CA GLU A 151 -3.12 5.50 -4.64
C GLU A 151 -2.93 4.63 -3.40
N ALA A 152 -3.98 3.89 -3.03
CA ALA A 152 -3.95 2.98 -1.89
C ALA A 152 -4.86 1.76 -2.12
N ASP A 153 -4.42 0.60 -1.65
CA ASP A 153 -5.26 -0.60 -1.59
C ASP A 153 -6.14 -0.54 -0.34
N MET A 154 -7.47 -0.51 -0.50
CA MET A 154 -8.40 -0.53 0.63
C MET A 154 -8.67 -1.96 1.10
N VAL A 155 -8.27 -2.26 2.33
CA VAL A 155 -8.44 -3.58 2.95
C VAL A 155 -9.40 -3.49 4.14
N PRO A 156 -10.54 -4.21 4.11
CA PRO A 156 -11.48 -4.24 5.23
C PRO A 156 -10.92 -5.12 6.36
N VAL A 157 -10.77 -4.56 7.56
CA VAL A 157 -10.30 -5.28 8.76
C VAL A 157 -11.42 -5.45 9.77
N HIS A 158 -11.68 -6.70 10.18
CA HIS A 158 -12.76 -7.04 11.10
C HIS A 158 -12.56 -6.40 12.49
N LYS A 159 -13.65 -5.93 13.09
CA LYS A 159 -13.73 -5.44 14.46
C LYS A 159 -13.97 -6.63 15.40
N LYS A 160 -13.17 -6.73 16.46
CA LYS A 160 -13.27 -7.83 17.44
C LYS A 160 -14.68 -7.85 18.05
N GLY A 161 -15.29 -9.03 18.12
CA GLY A 161 -16.62 -9.23 18.74
C GLY A 161 -17.82 -8.78 17.90
N LYS A 162 -17.62 -8.39 16.63
CA LYS A 162 -18.71 -8.05 15.72
C LYS A 162 -19.01 -9.17 14.73
N ASP A 163 -20.20 -9.16 14.15
CA ASP A 163 -20.64 -10.17 13.19
C ASP A 163 -19.90 -10.05 11.85
N ARG A 164 -19.32 -11.15 11.34
CA ARG A 164 -18.55 -11.15 10.08
C ARG A 164 -19.42 -10.98 8.84
N ALA A 165 -20.73 -11.22 8.94
CA ALA A 165 -21.64 -11.10 7.81
C ALA A 165 -22.02 -9.64 7.48
N LYS A 166 -21.72 -8.68 8.38
CA LYS A 166 -22.12 -7.28 8.22
C LYS A 166 -20.94 -6.40 7.79
N VAL A 167 -21.19 -5.50 6.84
CA VAL A 167 -20.20 -4.53 6.32
C VAL A 167 -19.67 -3.61 7.44
N ASP A 168 -20.56 -3.08 8.29
CA ASP A 168 -20.23 -2.18 9.42
C ASP A 168 -19.30 -2.80 10.48
N SER A 169 -19.19 -4.13 10.48
CA SER A 169 -18.28 -4.87 11.37
C SER A 169 -16.82 -4.77 10.94
N TYR A 170 -16.54 -4.14 9.81
CA TYR A 170 -15.20 -3.93 9.30
C TYR A 170 -14.82 -2.45 9.38
N ARG A 171 -13.51 -2.18 9.42
CA ARG A 171 -12.95 -0.84 9.25
C ARG A 171 -12.08 -0.82 8.00
N PRO A 172 -12.19 0.20 7.13
CA PRO A 172 -11.28 0.33 6.02
C PRO A 172 -9.87 0.66 6.53
N ILE A 173 -8.86 -0.01 5.99
CA ILE A 173 -7.46 0.37 6.14
C ILE A 173 -6.91 0.60 4.74
N SER A 174 -6.40 1.80 4.48
CA SER A 174 -5.71 2.14 3.24
C SER A 174 -4.24 1.75 3.34
N LEU A 175 -3.80 0.85 2.46
CA LEU A 175 -2.39 0.50 2.30
C LEU A 175 -1.79 1.37 1.19
N THR A 176 -0.96 2.33 1.57
CA THR A 176 -0.22 3.19 0.63
C THR A 176 1.17 2.62 0.34
N THR A 177 1.83 3.11 -0.71
CA THR A 177 3.25 2.78 -0.97
C THR A 177 4.13 3.04 0.25
N SER A 178 5.10 2.15 0.47
CA SER A 178 6.15 2.29 1.48
C SER A 178 7.01 3.56 1.30
N LEU A 179 7.05 4.12 0.09
CA LEU A 179 7.84 5.32 -0.21
C LEU A 179 7.25 6.60 0.38
N VAL A 180 5.93 6.66 0.57
CA VAL A 180 5.22 7.84 1.10
C VAL A 180 4.79 7.67 2.56
N SER A 181 4.74 6.42 3.04
CA SER A 181 4.40 6.11 4.41
C SER A 181 5.51 6.52 5.38
N ALA A 182 5.56 7.80 5.76
CA ALA A 182 6.39 8.29 6.85
C ALA A 182 5.86 7.84 8.22
N ARG A 183 6.77 7.56 9.15
CA ARG A 183 6.44 7.16 10.52
C ARG A 183 5.67 8.29 11.21
N LYS A 184 4.58 7.97 11.93
CA LYS A 184 4.13 8.84 13.03
C LYS A 184 5.24 8.80 14.07
N THR A 185 5.98 9.89 14.24
CA THR A 185 6.85 10.07 15.39
C THR A 185 6.00 9.98 16.66
N PRO A 186 6.48 9.29 17.72
CA PRO A 186 5.80 9.25 19.01
C PRO A 186 5.68 10.64 19.63
#